data_AF-A0AAE1SRX7-F1
#
_entry.id   AF-A0AAE1SRX7-F1
#
_cell.length_a   1.000
_cell.length_b   1.000
_cell.length_c   1.000
_cell.angle_alpha   90.00
_cell.angle_beta   90.00
_cell.angle_gamma   90.00
#
_symmetry.space_group_name_H-M   'P 1'
#
loop_
_entity.id
_entity.type
_entity.pdbx_description
1 polymer ?
#
loop_
_entity_poly.entity_id
_entity_poly.type
_entity_poly.pdbx_seq_one_letter_code
_entity_poly.pdbx_strand_id
1 'polypeptide(L)'
;MVNGYYFCIFPHNMDIFTRSYIGKANTYLAKETYKKEYLTVVYGKNTIEERKSLWDGLLRIGPNISAPWCICGDFITHLLCTNRIGGQGVAAHETRDFQQVIEAPNLANMKATGRMYTWSNGHVWSTIERALCNDLWVFHHGYLTAQFKENCFSDHSPIHIEHHRPTGDARRPFRFLNIFADHEEFLQIVDTIWGTQIQGNAMFRVWQKLKLCKDPLKGLKNTHVDSLDRRVQEAREKLQIIQAQVTQCNGLDTGLAQ
;
A
#
# COMPACT_ATOMS: atom_id res chain seq x y z
N MET A 1 -4.39 -18.98 3.76
CA MET A 1 -4.13 -18.05 2.64
C MET A 1 -3.76 -16.71 3.23
N VAL A 2 -2.71 -16.07 2.71
CA VAL A 2 -2.14 -14.81 3.23
C VAL A 2 -3.11 -13.68 2.92
N ASN A 3 -3.35 -12.76 3.87
CA ASN A 3 -3.93 -11.46 3.55
C ASN A 3 -2.97 -10.77 2.58
N GLY A 4 -3.27 -10.81 1.29
CA GLY A 4 -2.60 -9.96 0.32
C GLY A 4 -2.95 -8.53 0.68
N TYR A 5 -1.95 -7.70 0.96
CA TYR A 5 -2.16 -6.27 1.01
C TYR A 5 -1.20 -5.69 -0.02
N TYR A 6 -1.70 -4.80 -0.86
CA TYR A 6 -0.88 -4.03 -1.76
C TYR A 6 -0.68 -2.66 -1.11
N PHE A 7 0.54 -2.40 -0.65
CA PHE A 7 0.96 -1.10 -0.17
C PHE A 7 1.79 -0.43 -1.26
N CYS A 8 1.36 0.75 -1.69
CA CYS A 8 2.04 1.48 -2.75
C CYS A 8 2.68 2.74 -2.15
N ILE A 9 4.01 2.85 -2.29
CA ILE A 9 4.79 4.06 -2.01
C ILE A 9 5.29 4.55 -3.36
N PHE A 10 5.09 5.83 -3.67
CA PHE A 10 5.43 6.42 -4.95
C PHE A 10 6.87 6.97 -4.93
N PRO A 11 7.81 6.41 -5.69
CA PRO A 11 9.08 7.08 -5.94
C PRO A 11 8.91 8.13 -7.04
N HIS A 12 9.60 9.26 -6.92
CA HIS A 12 9.49 10.44 -7.80
C HIS A 12 9.83 10.22 -9.30
N ASN A 13 10.28 9.03 -9.72
CA ASN A 13 10.82 8.78 -11.07
C ASN A 13 10.15 7.59 -11.82
N MET A 14 8.93 7.17 -11.49
CA MET A 14 8.27 6.03 -12.16
C MET A 14 6.93 6.41 -12.81
N ASP A 15 6.90 6.55 -14.14
CA ASP A 15 5.66 6.88 -14.86
C ASP A 15 4.63 5.72 -14.85
N ILE A 16 5.07 4.49 -15.14
CA ILE A 16 4.25 3.26 -15.06
C ILE A 16 5.13 2.10 -14.58
N PHE A 17 4.69 1.38 -13.55
CA PHE A 17 5.30 0.12 -13.15
C PHE A 17 4.26 -1.00 -13.11
N THR A 18 4.28 -1.89 -14.10
CA THR A 18 3.44 -3.09 -14.12
C THR A 18 4.26 -4.31 -13.72
N ARG A 19 3.84 -4.99 -12.65
CA ARG A 19 4.46 -6.25 -12.24
C ARG A 19 3.45 -7.39 -12.37
N SER A 20 3.86 -8.46 -13.04
CA SER A 20 3.11 -9.71 -13.00
C SER A 20 3.42 -10.41 -11.68
N TYR A 21 2.38 -10.71 -10.92
CA TYR A 21 2.48 -11.48 -9.69
C TYR A 21 2.10 -12.93 -10.02
N ILE A 22 3.05 -13.84 -9.79
CA ILE A 22 2.80 -15.28 -9.80
C ILE A 22 2.77 -15.70 -8.34
N GLY A 23 1.58 -16.01 -7.82
CA GLY A 23 1.43 -16.49 -6.44
C GLY A 23 2.20 -17.80 -6.24
N LYS A 24 3.24 -17.80 -5.39
CA LYS A 24 3.92 -19.03 -4.95
C LYS A 24 3.03 -19.77 -3.96
N ALA A 25 2.26 -20.75 -4.44
CA ALA A 25 1.73 -21.82 -3.61
C ALA A 25 2.41 -23.14 -4.03
N ASN A 26 3.63 -23.36 -3.51
CA ASN A 26 4.24 -24.68 -3.55
C ASN A 26 3.51 -25.56 -2.53
N THR A 27 2.52 -26.31 -2.99
CA THR A 27 1.99 -27.46 -2.25
C THR A 27 2.12 -28.66 -3.17
N TYR A 28 3.21 -29.40 -3.00
CA TYR A 28 3.40 -30.70 -3.63
C TYR A 28 2.17 -31.55 -3.31
N LEU A 29 1.45 -32.00 -4.35
CA LEU A 29 0.18 -32.78 -4.32
C LEU A 29 -1.15 -31.99 -4.37
N ALA A 30 -1.22 -30.90 -5.14
CA ALA A 30 -2.45 -30.58 -5.88
C ALA A 30 -2.10 -30.01 -7.26
N LYS A 31 -2.62 -30.64 -8.32
CA LYS A 31 -2.45 -30.23 -9.72
C LYS A 31 -2.68 -28.72 -9.90
N GLU A 32 -1.71 -28.09 -10.57
CA GLU A 32 -1.85 -26.90 -11.43
C GLU A 32 -2.84 -25.81 -10.99
N THR A 33 -2.38 -24.72 -10.37
CA THR A 33 -3.05 -23.42 -10.56
C THR A 33 -2.09 -22.25 -10.28
N TYR A 34 -1.19 -21.97 -11.22
CA TYR A 34 -0.54 -20.66 -11.27
C TYR A 34 -1.56 -19.65 -11.78
N LYS A 35 -2.03 -18.75 -10.91
CA LYS A 35 -2.89 -17.63 -11.34
C LYS A 35 -2.02 -16.40 -11.58
N LYS A 36 -2.09 -15.89 -12.81
CA LYS A 36 -1.40 -14.67 -13.23
C LYS A 36 -2.30 -13.49 -12.89
N GLU A 37 -1.77 -12.51 -12.17
CA GLU A 37 -2.45 -11.25 -11.87
C GLU A 37 -1.49 -10.09 -12.12
N TYR A 38 -2.05 -8.90 -12.35
CA TYR A 38 -1.28 -7.70 -12.61
C TYR A 38 -1.63 -6.60 -11.61
N LEU A 39 -0.60 -5.97 -11.06
CA LEU A 39 -0.72 -4.67 -10.40
C LEU A 39 0.09 -3.67 -11.21
N THR A 40 -0.53 -2.56 -11.56
CA THR A 40 0.11 -1.41 -12.20
C THR A 40 0.09 -0.24 -11.23
N VAL A 41 1.27 0.27 -10.90
CA VAL A 41 1.43 1.47 -10.09
C VAL A 41 1.70 2.63 -11.04
N VAL A 42 0.95 3.72 -10.89
CA VAL A 42 1.05 4.91 -11.74
C VAL A 42 1.50 6.13 -10.95
N TYR A 43 2.21 7.01 -11.65
CA TYR A 43 2.52 8.37 -11.20
C TYR A 43 2.27 9.33 -12.36
N GLY A 44 1.21 10.12 -12.24
CA GLY A 44 0.87 11.17 -13.19
C GLY A 44 1.87 12.32 -13.11
N LYS A 45 2.20 12.93 -14.25
CA LYS A 45 2.92 14.20 -14.30
C LYS A 45 1.97 15.37 -14.07
N ASN A 46 2.51 16.52 -13.69
CA ASN A 46 1.71 17.68 -13.28
C ASN A 46 0.94 18.32 -14.44
N THR A 47 1.49 18.29 -15.66
CA THR A 47 0.85 18.91 -16.83
C THR A 47 -0.01 17.91 -17.61
N ILE A 48 -1.08 18.40 -18.25
CA ILE A 48 -1.97 17.58 -19.07
C ILE A 48 -1.20 16.92 -20.22
N GLU A 49 -0.31 17.66 -20.88
CA GLU A 49 0.45 17.17 -22.03
C GLU A 49 1.37 16.01 -21.65
N GLU A 50 2.08 16.14 -20.53
CA GLU A 50 2.98 15.10 -20.05
C GLU A 50 2.23 13.82 -19.63
N ARG A 51 0.99 13.95 -19.13
CA ARG A 51 0.13 12.80 -18.76
C ARG A 51 -0.37 12.00 -19.96
N LYS A 52 -0.41 12.55 -21.17
CA LYS A 52 -0.87 11.81 -22.36
C LYS A 52 -0.07 10.54 -22.59
N SER A 53 1.24 10.60 -22.39
CA SER A 53 2.12 9.44 -22.52
C SER A 53 1.76 8.28 -21.55
N LEU A 54 1.32 8.63 -20.34
CA LEU A 54 0.80 7.68 -19.35
C LEU A 54 -0.53 7.08 -19.82
N TRP A 55 -1.47 7.91 -20.30
CA TRP A 55 -2.76 7.46 -20.83
C TRP A 55 -2.61 6.52 -22.03
N ASP A 56 -1.76 6.87 -23.00
CA ASP A 56 -1.45 6.04 -24.17
C ASP A 56 -0.83 4.70 -23.75
N GLY A 57 0.02 4.73 -22.71
CA GLY A 57 0.59 3.51 -22.11
C GLY A 57 -0.50 2.59 -21.55
N LEU A 58 -1.42 3.13 -20.76
CA LEU A 58 -2.52 2.38 -20.15
C LEU A 58 -3.51 1.85 -21.20
N LEU A 59 -3.85 2.66 -22.20
CA LEU A 59 -4.72 2.26 -23.33
C LEU A 59 -4.06 1.19 -24.21
N ARG A 60 -2.73 1.17 -24.32
CA ARG A 60 -2.00 0.14 -25.04
C ARG A 60 -1.97 -1.20 -24.29
N ILE A 61 -1.81 -1.19 -22.97
CA ILE A 61 -1.71 -2.44 -22.19
C ILE A 61 -3.07 -3.02 -21.83
N GLY A 62 -4.07 -2.17 -21.56
CA GLY A 62 -5.34 -2.59 -20.98
C GLY A 62 -6.10 -3.64 -21.79
N PRO A 63 -6.35 -3.42 -23.10
CA PRO A 63 -7.02 -4.40 -23.96
C PRO A 63 -6.29 -5.75 -24.06
N ASN A 64 -4.98 -5.78 -23.79
CA ASN A 64 -4.16 -6.98 -23.86
C ASN A 64 -4.11 -7.78 -22.53
N ILE A 65 -4.72 -7.28 -21.46
CA ILE A 65 -4.71 -7.94 -20.15
C ILE A 65 -5.99 -8.77 -19.96
N SER A 66 -5.86 -10.07 -20.20
CA SER A 66 -6.93 -11.06 -20.00
C SER A 66 -6.91 -11.73 -18.62
N ALA A 67 -6.49 -11.00 -17.58
CA ALA A 67 -6.29 -11.52 -16.23
C ALA A 67 -6.74 -10.48 -15.17
N PRO A 68 -6.90 -10.87 -13.88
CA PRO A 68 -7.14 -9.91 -12.81
C PRO A 68 -6.12 -8.77 -12.84
N TRP A 69 -6.61 -7.54 -12.96
CA TRP A 69 -5.78 -6.34 -13.05
C TRP A 69 -6.27 -5.24 -12.13
N CYS A 70 -5.34 -4.73 -11.33
CA CYS A 70 -5.51 -3.53 -10.54
C CYS A 70 -4.52 -2.45 -11.02
N ILE A 71 -5.00 -1.22 -11.13
CA ILE A 71 -4.19 -0.04 -11.35
C ILE A 71 -4.37 0.87 -10.14
N CYS A 72 -3.30 1.33 -9.52
CA CYS A 72 -3.43 2.30 -8.44
C CYS A 72 -2.29 3.31 -8.46
N GLY A 73 -2.57 4.47 -7.92
CA GLY A 73 -1.54 5.47 -7.68
C GLY A 73 -2.05 6.88 -7.83
N ASP A 74 -1.11 7.77 -8.07
CA ASP A 74 -1.40 9.16 -8.31
C ASP A 74 -1.66 9.39 -9.80
N PHE A 75 -2.88 9.81 -10.13
CA PHE A 75 -3.27 10.08 -11.51
C PHE A 75 -3.21 11.57 -11.85
N ILE A 76 -3.04 12.46 -10.85
CA ILE A 76 -3.08 13.93 -10.98
C ILE A 76 -4.25 14.40 -11.89
N THR A 77 -5.42 13.78 -11.72
CA THR A 77 -6.61 14.11 -12.51
C THR A 77 -7.87 13.99 -11.68
N HIS A 78 -8.78 14.93 -11.90
CA HIS A 78 -10.06 15.00 -11.21
C HIS A 78 -11.14 14.37 -12.09
N LEU A 79 -11.91 13.41 -11.59
CA LEU A 79 -13.05 12.86 -12.33
C LEU A 79 -14.36 13.66 -12.17
N LEU A 80 -14.46 14.44 -11.09
CA LEU A 80 -15.67 15.16 -10.71
C LEU A 80 -15.28 16.49 -10.09
N CYS A 81 -16.13 17.49 -10.26
CA CYS A 81 -15.97 18.83 -9.65
C CYS A 81 -15.89 18.74 -8.12
N THR A 82 -16.55 17.74 -7.52
CA THR A 82 -16.58 17.47 -6.07
C THR A 82 -15.28 16.86 -5.54
N ASN A 83 -14.37 16.41 -6.42
CA ASN A 83 -13.06 15.89 -6.02
C ASN A 83 -12.05 17.02 -5.74
N ARG A 84 -12.51 18.26 -5.61
CA ARG A 84 -11.70 19.44 -5.31
C ARG A 84 -12.49 20.44 -4.47
N ILE A 85 -11.87 20.94 -3.41
CA ILE A 85 -12.35 22.11 -2.65
C ILE A 85 -11.28 23.20 -2.77
N GLY A 86 -11.68 24.40 -3.15
CA GLY A 86 -10.78 25.53 -3.39
C GLY A 86 -10.14 25.53 -4.78
N GLY A 87 -9.83 26.72 -5.30
CA GLY A 87 -9.29 26.92 -6.63
C GLY A 87 -10.33 26.86 -7.76
N GLN A 88 -9.87 26.77 -9.02
CA GLN A 88 -10.75 26.75 -10.19
C GLN A 88 -11.45 25.39 -10.36
N GLY A 89 -12.68 25.43 -10.89
CA GLY A 89 -13.46 24.23 -11.20
C GLY A 89 -12.78 23.36 -12.26
N VAL A 90 -13.04 22.06 -12.20
CA VAL A 90 -12.49 21.07 -13.15
C VAL A 90 -13.18 21.21 -14.50
N ALA A 91 -12.42 21.48 -15.56
CA ALA A 91 -12.94 21.60 -16.91
C ALA A 91 -13.03 20.22 -17.60
N ALA A 92 -14.03 20.04 -18.47
CA ALA A 92 -14.30 18.75 -19.13
C ALA A 92 -13.14 18.24 -20.00
N HIS A 93 -12.28 19.12 -20.52
CA HIS A 93 -11.12 18.71 -21.30
C HIS A 93 -10.01 18.10 -20.41
N GLU A 94 -9.99 18.39 -19.11
CA GLU A 94 -9.01 17.85 -18.16
C GLU A 94 -9.32 16.39 -17.77
N THR A 95 -10.57 15.96 -17.99
CA THR A 95 -11.09 14.66 -17.54
C THR A 95 -11.31 13.66 -18.67
N ARG A 96 -11.50 14.15 -19.90
CA ARG A 96 -11.85 13.35 -21.09
C ARG A 96 -10.87 12.20 -21.34
N ASP A 97 -9.58 12.49 -21.37
CA ASP A 97 -8.56 11.48 -21.70
C ASP A 97 -8.51 10.39 -20.63
N PHE A 98 -8.73 10.76 -19.37
CA PHE A 98 -8.76 9.81 -18.27
C PHE A 98 -10.04 8.97 -18.25
N GLN A 99 -11.19 9.53 -18.67
CA GLN A 99 -12.43 8.75 -18.85
C GLN A 99 -12.23 7.63 -19.88
N GLN A 100 -11.53 7.91 -20.98
CA GLN A 100 -11.21 6.88 -21.98
C GLN A 100 -10.34 5.75 -21.40
N VAL A 101 -9.36 6.08 -20.55
CA VAL A 101 -8.51 5.10 -19.85
C VAL A 101 -9.32 4.19 -18.93
N ILE A 102 -10.43 4.68 -18.36
CA ILE A 102 -11.33 3.89 -17.52
C ILE A 102 -12.24 3.01 -18.38
N GLU A 103 -12.85 3.60 -19.41
CA GLU A 103 -13.89 2.94 -20.22
C GLU A 103 -13.32 1.86 -21.14
N ALA A 104 -12.22 2.13 -21.84
CA ALA A 104 -11.70 1.21 -22.87
C ALA A 104 -11.29 -0.18 -22.33
N PRO A 105 -10.61 -0.30 -21.18
CA PRO A 105 -10.34 -1.59 -20.53
C PRO A 105 -11.41 -2.04 -19.53
N ASN A 106 -12.58 -1.38 -19.48
CA ASN A 106 -13.66 -1.65 -18.54
C ASN A 106 -13.21 -1.68 -17.07
N LEU A 107 -12.52 -0.63 -16.65
CA LEU A 107 -12.08 -0.45 -15.28
C LEU A 107 -13.17 0.20 -14.43
N ALA A 108 -13.27 -0.22 -13.18
CA ALA A 108 -14.13 0.38 -12.19
C ALA A 108 -13.30 0.95 -11.04
N ASN A 109 -13.77 2.03 -10.41
CA ASN A 109 -13.20 2.51 -9.17
C ASN A 109 -13.41 1.48 -8.05
N MET A 110 -12.34 1.13 -7.34
CA MET A 110 -12.47 0.44 -6.06
C MET A 110 -13.16 1.37 -5.07
N LYS A 111 -13.93 0.79 -4.14
CA LYS A 111 -14.56 1.60 -3.09
C LYS A 111 -13.49 2.26 -2.23
N ALA A 112 -13.52 3.58 -2.18
CA ALA A 112 -12.66 4.39 -1.32
C ALA A 112 -13.15 4.36 0.13
N THR A 113 -12.22 4.24 1.08
CA THR A 113 -12.44 4.41 2.53
C THR A 113 -11.31 5.23 3.14
N GLY A 114 -11.52 5.79 4.34
CA GLY A 114 -10.53 6.66 4.99
C GLY A 114 -10.65 8.11 4.55
N ARG A 115 -9.54 8.75 4.17
CA ARG A 115 -9.52 10.18 3.78
C ARG A 115 -10.31 10.42 2.49
N MET A 116 -11.14 11.47 2.50
CA MET A 116 -11.90 11.91 1.32
C MET A 116 -11.02 12.63 0.29
N TYR A 117 -10.09 13.48 0.77
CA TYR A 117 -9.10 14.18 -0.04
C TYR A 117 -7.73 13.57 0.20
N THR A 118 -7.01 13.33 -0.89
CA THR A 118 -5.74 12.61 -0.85
C THR A 118 -4.54 13.53 -1.00
N TRP A 119 -4.77 14.77 -1.42
CA TRP A 119 -3.75 15.80 -1.56
C TRP A 119 -4.24 17.17 -1.05
N SER A 120 -3.33 17.97 -0.49
CA SER A 120 -3.59 19.38 -0.19
C SER A 120 -2.31 20.22 -0.17
N ASN A 121 -2.43 21.48 -0.61
CA ASN A 121 -1.40 22.51 -0.43
C ASN A 121 -1.77 23.55 0.65
N GLY A 122 -2.73 23.24 1.54
CA GLY A 122 -3.21 24.14 2.60
C GLY A 122 -4.32 25.11 2.19
N HIS A 123 -4.52 25.36 0.90
CA HIS A 123 -5.61 26.22 0.38
C HIS A 123 -6.57 25.48 -0.55
N VAL A 124 -6.09 24.42 -1.18
CA VAL A 124 -6.83 23.53 -2.07
C VAL A 124 -6.72 22.12 -1.53
N TRP A 125 -7.83 21.39 -1.54
CA TRP A 125 -7.90 19.96 -1.23
C TRP A 125 -8.39 19.21 -2.45
N SER A 126 -7.80 18.06 -2.74
CA SER A 126 -8.15 17.31 -3.95
C SER A 126 -8.02 15.79 -3.78
N THR A 127 -8.81 15.06 -4.54
CA THR A 127 -8.76 13.59 -4.64
C THR A 127 -8.19 13.21 -6.00
N ILE A 128 -6.86 13.03 -6.04
CA ILE A 128 -6.08 12.77 -7.26
C ILE A 128 -5.51 11.34 -7.32
N GLU A 129 -5.46 10.68 -6.17
CA GLU A 129 -5.08 9.27 -6.04
C GLU A 129 -6.29 8.35 -6.22
N ARG A 130 -6.10 7.24 -6.93
CA ARG A 130 -7.16 6.27 -7.22
C ARG A 130 -6.66 4.83 -7.21
N ALA A 131 -7.60 3.91 -7.01
CA ALA A 131 -7.41 2.50 -7.31
C ALA A 131 -8.56 2.04 -8.22
N LEU A 132 -8.19 1.50 -9.37
CA LEU A 132 -9.06 1.02 -10.42
C LEU A 132 -8.83 -0.49 -10.61
N CYS A 133 -9.87 -1.23 -10.97
CA CYS A 133 -9.74 -2.64 -11.28
C CYS A 133 -10.70 -3.09 -12.36
N ASN A 134 -10.32 -4.12 -13.11
CA ASN A 134 -11.24 -4.79 -14.01
C ASN A 134 -12.21 -5.73 -13.26
N ASP A 135 -13.23 -6.17 -13.96
CA ASP A 135 -14.20 -7.16 -13.50
C ASP A 135 -13.56 -8.47 -13.02
N LEU A 136 -12.53 -8.96 -13.72
CA LEU A 136 -11.79 -10.18 -13.35
C LEU A 136 -11.14 -10.08 -11.96
N TRP A 137 -10.65 -8.88 -11.59
CA TRP A 137 -10.09 -8.64 -10.26
C TRP A 137 -11.15 -8.74 -9.16
N VAL A 138 -12.32 -8.13 -9.38
CA VAL A 138 -13.45 -8.20 -8.45
C VAL A 138 -13.96 -9.63 -8.34
N PHE A 139 -14.11 -10.34 -9.46
CA PHE A 139 -14.52 -11.74 -9.48
C PHE A 139 -13.55 -12.64 -8.71
N HIS A 140 -12.24 -12.41 -8.84
CA HIS A 140 -11.23 -13.26 -8.23
C HIS A 140 -11.07 -13.02 -6.72
N HIS A 141 -11.00 -11.74 -6.31
CA HIS A 141 -10.67 -11.38 -4.93
C HIS A 141 -11.91 -11.14 -4.07
N GLY A 142 -13.06 -10.89 -4.69
CA GLY A 142 -14.29 -10.47 -4.02
C GLY A 142 -14.23 -8.98 -3.68
N TYR A 143 -14.98 -8.57 -2.66
CA TYR A 143 -15.07 -7.17 -2.26
C TYR A 143 -13.77 -6.67 -1.62
N LEU A 144 -13.18 -5.67 -2.27
CA LEU A 144 -11.96 -4.96 -1.87
C LEU A 144 -12.26 -3.47 -1.69
N THR A 145 -11.53 -2.83 -0.77
CA THR A 145 -11.58 -1.36 -0.63
C THR A 145 -10.19 -0.76 -0.74
N ALA A 146 -10.10 0.41 -1.34
CA ALA A 146 -8.91 1.25 -1.30
C ALA A 146 -9.02 2.21 -0.12
N GLN A 147 -8.24 1.95 0.93
CA GLN A 147 -8.19 2.78 2.12
C GLN A 147 -7.07 3.81 2.02
N PHE A 148 -7.43 5.09 2.03
CA PHE A 148 -6.48 6.21 2.02
C PHE A 148 -6.08 6.55 3.46
N LYS A 149 -4.79 6.37 3.77
CA LYS A 149 -4.22 6.55 5.11
C LYS A 149 -3.81 8.00 5.36
N GLU A 150 -3.49 8.31 6.61
CA GLU A 150 -3.00 9.62 7.00
C GLU A 150 -1.65 9.94 6.36
N ASN A 151 -1.55 11.15 5.80
CA ASN A 151 -0.44 11.56 4.94
C ASN A 151 0.84 11.84 5.74
N CYS A 152 0.76 11.92 7.08
CA CYS A 152 1.85 12.27 7.99
C CYS A 152 2.70 13.45 7.46
N PHE A 153 3.88 13.17 6.89
CA PHE A 153 4.83 14.15 6.37
C PHE A 153 4.78 14.33 4.85
N SER A 154 3.97 13.53 4.14
CA SER A 154 3.76 13.65 2.71
C SER A 154 2.56 14.54 2.44
N ASP A 155 2.59 15.23 1.31
CA ASP A 155 1.45 15.86 0.68
C ASP A 155 0.46 14.84 0.09
N HIS A 156 0.83 13.57 -0.02
CA HIS A 156 0.06 12.45 -0.57
C HIS A 156 -0.42 11.44 0.49
N SER A 157 -1.57 10.79 0.27
CA SER A 157 -2.11 9.75 1.14
C SER A 157 -1.60 8.37 0.71
N PRO A 158 -1.02 7.55 1.60
CA PRO A 158 -0.73 6.17 1.23
C PRO A 158 -2.01 5.38 0.91
N ILE A 159 -2.03 4.68 -0.23
CA ILE A 159 -3.12 3.78 -0.64
C ILE A 159 -2.88 2.39 -0.04
N HIS A 160 -3.85 1.91 0.73
CA HIS A 160 -3.88 0.55 1.29
C HIS A 160 -5.06 -0.24 0.70
N ILE A 161 -4.79 -1.21 -0.17
CA ILE A 161 -5.83 -2.08 -0.74
C ILE A 161 -6.12 -3.23 0.23
N GLU A 162 -7.33 -3.25 0.78
CA GLU A 162 -7.74 -4.14 1.88
C GLU A 162 -8.78 -5.19 1.45
N HIS A 163 -8.44 -6.46 1.70
CA HIS A 163 -9.31 -7.62 1.47
C HIS A 163 -10.30 -7.82 2.62
N HIS A 164 -11.59 -7.80 2.30
CA HIS A 164 -12.69 -8.00 3.27
C HIS A 164 -13.17 -9.46 3.32
N ARG A 165 -12.25 -10.42 3.20
CA ARG A 165 -12.63 -11.83 3.41
C ARG A 165 -12.70 -12.11 4.91
N PRO A 166 -13.71 -12.84 5.42
CA PRO A 166 -13.69 -13.35 6.78
C PRO A 166 -12.44 -14.20 6.93
N THR A 167 -11.47 -13.72 7.72
CA THR A 167 -10.28 -14.48 8.03
C THR A 167 -10.69 -15.61 8.96
N GLY A 168 -11.03 -16.77 8.41
CA GLY A 168 -10.77 -18.01 9.14
C GLY A 168 -9.29 -18.01 9.49
N ASP A 169 -8.98 -18.27 10.77
CA ASP A 169 -7.70 -18.10 11.48
C ASP A 169 -6.47 -18.66 10.72
N ALA A 170 -6.08 -17.97 9.65
CA ALA A 170 -5.01 -18.38 8.78
C ALA A 170 -3.69 -17.99 9.46
N ARG A 171 -3.08 -18.96 10.14
CA ARG A 171 -1.76 -18.82 10.78
C ARG A 171 -0.76 -18.16 9.82
N ARG A 172 -0.39 -16.91 10.13
CA ARG A 172 0.60 -16.14 9.35
C ARG A 172 1.95 -16.88 9.39
N PRO A 173 2.61 -17.11 8.23
CA PRO A 173 3.93 -17.71 8.23
C PRO A 173 4.92 -16.79 8.95
N PHE A 174 5.80 -17.37 9.76
CA PHE A 174 6.88 -16.61 10.41
C PHE A 174 7.84 -16.08 9.36
N ARG A 175 8.18 -14.80 9.47
CA ARG A 175 9.24 -14.15 8.69
C ARG A 175 10.28 -13.66 9.68
N PHE A 176 11.53 -14.02 9.42
CA PHE A 176 12.65 -13.42 10.12
C PHE A 176 12.74 -11.96 9.70
N LEU A 177 12.72 -11.05 10.68
CA LEU A 177 12.95 -9.63 10.46
C LEU A 177 14.39 -9.34 10.89
N ASN A 178 15.12 -8.52 10.13
CA ASN A 178 16.52 -8.22 10.46
C ASN A 178 16.67 -7.60 11.85
N ILE A 179 15.66 -6.87 12.33
CA ILE A 179 15.62 -6.31 13.69
C ILE A 179 15.74 -7.36 14.79
N PHE A 180 15.39 -8.62 14.52
CA PHE A 180 15.62 -9.70 15.49
C PHE A 180 17.11 -9.91 15.71
N ALA A 181 17.95 -9.79 14.69
CA ALA A 181 19.40 -9.96 14.84
C ALA A 181 20.03 -8.89 15.76
N ASP A 182 19.42 -7.70 15.81
CA ASP A 182 19.87 -6.56 16.62
C ASP A 182 19.31 -6.60 18.05
N HIS A 183 18.38 -7.51 18.36
CA HIS A 183 17.78 -7.60 19.69
C HIS A 183 18.75 -8.23 20.69
N GLU A 184 18.87 -7.65 21.89
CA GLU A 184 19.85 -8.07 22.91
C GLU A 184 19.74 -9.57 23.27
N GLU A 185 18.52 -10.08 23.40
CA GLU A 185 18.25 -11.49 23.69
C GLU A 185 18.42 -12.46 22.50
N PHE A 186 18.66 -11.96 21.28
CA PHE A 186 18.66 -12.79 20.07
C PHE A 186 19.72 -13.88 20.11
N LEU A 187 20.98 -13.49 20.35
CA LEU A 187 22.09 -14.43 20.39
C LEU A 187 21.91 -15.46 21.50
N GLN A 188 21.37 -15.05 22.65
CA GLN A 188 21.10 -15.93 23.78
C GLN A 188 20.04 -16.99 23.44
N ILE A 189 18.97 -16.61 22.75
CA ILE A 189 17.95 -17.56 22.27
C ILE A 189 18.56 -18.56 21.28
N VAL A 190 19.33 -18.07 20.31
CA VAL A 190 19.96 -18.93 19.30
C VAL A 190 20.91 -19.91 19.97
N ASP A 191 21.79 -19.43 20.86
CA ASP A 191 22.78 -20.26 21.55
C ASP A 191 22.12 -21.36 22.41
N THR A 192 21.10 -20.99 23.19
CA THR A 192 20.32 -21.93 24.01
C THR A 192 19.73 -23.06 23.16
N ILE A 193 19.15 -22.73 22.01
CA ILE A 193 18.53 -23.71 21.11
C ILE A 193 19.59 -24.51 20.37
N TRP A 194 20.72 -23.88 20.02
CA TRP A 194 21.83 -24.57 19.36
C TRP A 194 22.55 -25.54 20.28
N GLY A 195 22.50 -25.35 21.59
CA GLY A 195 22.98 -26.30 22.60
C GLY A 195 22.12 -27.56 22.74
N THR A 196 20.89 -27.57 22.19
CA THR A 196 19.99 -28.73 22.32
C THR A 196 20.49 -29.93 21.50
N GLN A 197 20.37 -31.12 22.11
CA GLN A 197 20.66 -32.39 21.44
C GLN A 197 19.44 -32.85 20.66
N ILE A 198 19.60 -32.93 19.34
CA ILE A 198 18.57 -33.39 18.41
C ILE A 198 19.09 -34.62 17.69
N GLN A 199 18.30 -35.68 17.69
CA GLN A 199 18.59 -36.91 16.97
C GLN A 199 18.16 -36.80 15.50
N GLY A 200 18.90 -37.47 14.62
CA GLY A 200 18.65 -37.47 13.17
C GLY A 200 19.88 -37.06 12.36
N ASN A 201 19.74 -37.00 11.05
CA ASN A 201 20.84 -36.58 10.17
C ASN A 201 21.18 -35.08 10.35
N ALA A 202 22.34 -34.67 9.85
CA ALA A 202 22.84 -33.30 10.04
C ALA A 202 21.85 -32.22 9.55
N MET A 203 21.22 -32.42 8.39
CA MET A 203 20.26 -31.47 7.82
C MET A 203 18.99 -31.37 8.65
N PHE A 204 18.48 -32.51 9.13
CA PHE A 204 17.32 -32.58 10.01
C PHE A 204 17.58 -31.86 11.34
N ARG A 205 18.78 -32.03 11.92
CA ARG A 205 19.20 -31.34 13.14
C ARG A 205 19.21 -29.82 12.96
N VAL A 206 19.78 -29.32 11.86
CA VAL A 206 19.78 -27.88 11.53
C VAL A 206 18.35 -27.36 11.36
N TRP A 207 17.53 -28.04 10.55
CA TRP A 207 16.14 -27.64 10.31
C TRP A 207 15.32 -27.58 11.60
N GLN A 208 15.47 -28.58 12.48
CA GLN A 208 14.73 -28.63 13.74
C GLN A 208 15.17 -27.52 14.70
N LYS A 209 16.47 -27.19 14.77
CA LYS A 209 16.94 -26.04 15.54
C LYS A 209 16.37 -24.72 15.02
N LEU A 210 16.39 -24.50 13.71
CA LEU A 210 15.76 -23.32 13.09
C LEU A 210 14.25 -23.26 13.37
N LYS A 211 13.57 -24.41 13.35
CA LYS A 211 12.15 -24.52 13.69
C LYS A 211 11.91 -24.18 15.17
N LEU A 212 12.77 -24.60 16.09
CA LEU A 212 12.68 -24.28 17.51
C LEU A 212 12.93 -22.80 17.79
N CYS A 213 13.82 -22.13 17.04
CA CYS A 213 14.04 -20.68 17.16
C CYS A 213 12.79 -19.85 16.86
N LYS A 214 11.86 -20.38 16.06
CA LYS A 214 10.71 -19.63 15.55
C LYS A 214 9.82 -19.03 16.65
N ASP A 215 9.46 -19.80 17.67
CA ASP A 215 8.46 -19.34 18.65
C ASP A 215 9.06 -18.37 19.70
N PRO A 216 10.27 -18.58 20.23
CA PRO A 216 10.96 -17.57 21.04
C PRO A 216 11.20 -16.26 20.30
N LEU A 217 11.62 -16.32 19.02
CA LEU A 217 11.81 -15.12 18.20
C LEU A 217 10.48 -14.39 17.89
N LYS A 218 9.36 -15.10 17.81
CA LYS A 218 8.04 -14.44 17.77
C LYS A 218 7.69 -13.78 19.10
N GLY A 219 8.11 -14.35 20.22
CA GLY A 219 7.96 -13.73 21.54
C GLY A 219 8.62 -12.35 21.58
N LEU A 220 9.86 -12.25 21.07
CA LEU A 220 10.56 -10.96 20.94
C LEU A 220 9.83 -9.94 20.07
N LYS A 221 9.12 -10.42 19.04
CA LYS A 221 8.33 -9.55 18.18
C LYS A 221 7.26 -8.81 18.98
N ASN A 222 6.54 -9.49 19.88
CA ASN A 222 5.44 -8.86 20.60
C ASN A 222 5.98 -7.77 21.55
N THR A 223 7.07 -8.03 22.28
CA THR A 223 7.66 -7.03 23.19
C THR A 223 8.29 -5.84 22.46
N HIS A 224 9.00 -6.07 21.36
CA HIS A 224 9.70 -5.00 20.64
C HIS A 224 8.80 -4.24 19.65
N VAL A 225 7.86 -4.91 18.97
CA VAL A 225 6.92 -4.25 18.04
C VAL A 225 5.90 -3.42 18.80
N ASP A 226 5.38 -3.89 19.94
CA ASP A 226 4.47 -3.09 20.75
C ASP A 226 5.17 -1.82 21.28
N SER A 227 6.46 -1.93 21.63
CA SER A 227 7.30 -0.78 22.00
C SER A 227 7.54 0.17 20.82
N LEU A 228 7.78 -0.34 19.62
CA LEU A 228 7.94 0.49 18.41
C LEU A 228 6.64 1.18 18.01
N ASP A 229 5.52 0.46 17.97
CA ASP A 229 4.21 1.03 17.63
C ASP A 229 3.82 2.11 18.64
N ARG A 230 4.08 1.89 19.94
CA ARG A 230 3.92 2.92 20.98
C ARG A 230 4.83 4.14 20.70
N ARG A 231 6.11 3.94 20.41
CA ARG A 231 7.04 5.06 20.11
C ARG A 231 6.64 5.83 18.87
N VAL A 232 6.14 5.15 17.83
CA VAL A 232 5.63 5.78 16.60
C VAL A 232 4.38 6.59 16.92
N GLN A 233 3.46 6.05 17.72
CA GLN A 233 2.24 6.74 18.14
C GLN A 233 2.57 7.98 18.99
N GLU A 234 3.46 7.86 19.97
CA GLU A 234 3.93 9.00 20.77
C GLU A 234 4.60 10.09 19.93
N ALA A 235 5.41 9.70 18.93
CA ALA A 235 6.02 10.65 18.01
C ALA A 235 4.96 11.38 17.16
N ARG A 236 3.91 10.68 16.71
CA ARG A 236 2.78 11.28 15.97
C ARG A 236 1.98 12.25 16.82
N GLU A 237 1.68 11.90 18.06
CA GLU A 237 0.97 12.78 19.00
C GLU A 237 1.78 14.03 19.31
N LYS A 238 3.08 13.89 19.56
CA LYS A 238 3.99 15.04 19.75
C LYS A 238 4.01 15.95 18.52
N LEU A 239 4.07 15.36 17.32
CA LEU A 239 4.03 16.13 16.08
C LEU A 239 2.72 16.91 15.94
N GLN A 240 1.57 16.28 16.23
CA GLN A 240 0.26 16.95 16.19
C GLN A 240 0.20 18.13 17.17
N ILE A 241 0.72 17.97 18.38
CA ILE A 241 0.79 19.04 19.39
C ILE A 241 1.64 20.21 18.88
N ILE A 242 2.85 19.95 18.38
CA ILE A 242 3.75 20.99 17.86
C ILE A 242 3.10 21.70 16.66
N GLN A 243 2.49 20.96 15.74
CA GLN A 243 1.81 21.53 14.59
C GLN A 243 0.64 22.44 14.99
N ALA A 244 -0.12 22.04 16.02
CA ALA A 244 -1.20 22.87 16.57
C ALA A 244 -0.66 24.16 17.22
N GLN A 245 0.46 24.08 17.95
CA GLN A 245 1.12 25.23 18.55
C GLN A 245 1.66 26.21 17.51
N VAL A 246 2.32 25.72 16.46
CA VAL A 246 2.81 26.57 15.34
C VAL A 246 1.65 27.26 14.63
N THR A 247 0.52 26.56 14.44
CA THR A 247 -0.68 27.14 13.81
C THR A 247 -1.34 28.20 14.69
N GLN A 248 -1.32 28.05 16.02
CA GLN A 248 -1.78 29.08 16.96
C GLN A 248 -0.82 30.27 17.05
N CYS A 249 0.50 30.06 17.03
CA CYS A 249 1.49 31.13 17.07
C CYS A 249 1.50 31.96 15.78
N ASN A 250 1.20 31.36 14.63
CA ASN A 250 1.08 32.07 13.35
C ASN A 250 -0.30 32.73 13.13
N GLY A 251 -1.25 32.56 14.06
CA GLY A 251 -2.60 33.14 13.99
C GLY A 251 -2.69 34.61 14.41
N LEU A 252 -1.56 35.31 14.63
CA LEU A 252 -1.53 36.73 14.96
C LEU A 252 -1.06 37.66 13.83
N ASP A 253 -0.76 37.12 12.64
CA ASP A 253 -0.29 37.91 11.49
C ASP A 253 -1.31 38.03 10.33
N THR A 254 -2.61 37.92 10.64
CA THR A 254 -3.67 38.44 9.75
C THR A 254 -4.26 39.73 10.32
N GLY A 255 -3.38 40.69 10.58
CA GLY A 255 -3.73 42.10 10.64
C GLY A 255 -3.17 42.80 9.41
N LEU A 256 -4.06 43.47 8.65
CA LEU A 256 -3.81 44.39 7.54
C LEU A 256 -3.71 43.78 6.13
N ALA A 257 -4.87 43.71 5.46
CA ALA A 257 -5.06 44.46 4.22
C ALA A 257 -6.56 44.76 4.06
N GLN A 258 -6.87 46.05 3.94
CA GLN A 258 -8.17 46.62 3.63
C GLN A 258 -8.64 46.22 2.23
#